data_AF-A0A540N548-F1
#
_entry.id   AF-A0A540N548-F1
#
_cell.length_a   1.000
_cell.length_b   1.000
_cell.length_c   1.000
_cell.angle_alpha   90.00
_cell.angle_beta   90.00
_cell.angle_gamma   90.00
#
_symmetry.space_group_name_H-M   'P 1'
#
loop_
_entity.id
_entity.type
_entity.pdbx_description
1 polymer ?
#
loop_
_entity_poly.entity_id
_entity_poly.type
_entity_poly.pdbx_seq_one_letter_code
_entity_poly.pdbx_strand_id
1 'polypeptide(L)'
;MIYFIDALYKYSLKDHVWDFLERRPHGRLVSYDSATKQTTVLVCDLYFAKGVVVSPDQSHVIYCETPMRRCTKHYIQGQKKGSVDTFIDHLPGYPDNIRYDGEGCYWIALSLAPSLAWDLAVRYPSIRKVMAIMEKYKLRPSVEKNGGVLAVDLEGNLIDHYYDPRLSMVSSGIKIGTYIYCGSILHTYMPRLNIQENPPVAAIT
;
A
#
# COMPACT_ATOMS: atom_id res chain seq x y z
N MET A 1 -6.76 15.70 -15.34
CA MET A 1 -5.63 15.63 -14.40
C MET A 1 -5.30 14.17 -14.16
N ILE A 2 -4.02 13.82 -14.18
CA ILE A 2 -3.55 12.46 -13.89
C ILE A 2 -2.75 12.52 -12.60
N TYR A 3 -2.97 11.59 -11.68
CA TYR A 3 -2.24 11.50 -10.42
C TYR A 3 -1.43 10.22 -10.39
N PHE A 4 -0.17 10.32 -9.97
CA PHE A 4 0.70 9.16 -9.82
C PHE A 4 1.66 9.37 -8.65
N ILE A 5 2.15 8.24 -8.14
CA ILE A 5 3.14 8.19 -7.09
C ILE A 5 4.48 7.89 -7.71
N ASP A 6 5.47 8.68 -7.32
CA ASP A 6 6.87 8.32 -7.51
C ASP A 6 7.33 7.69 -6.19
N ALA A 7 7.40 6.35 -6.19
CA ALA A 7 7.57 5.55 -4.98
C ALA A 7 8.96 5.71 -4.35
N LEU A 8 10.00 5.78 -5.20
CA LEU A 8 11.41 5.84 -4.83
C LEU A 8 12.18 6.56 -5.95
N TYR A 9 12.76 7.72 -5.66
CA TYR A 9 13.70 8.34 -6.59
C TYR A 9 15.15 7.83 -6.43
N LYS A 10 15.48 7.20 -5.28
CA LYS A 10 16.86 6.82 -4.92
C LYS A 10 17.22 5.36 -5.23
N TYR A 11 16.28 4.43 -5.04
CA TYR A 11 16.51 2.98 -5.20
C TYR A 11 15.61 2.38 -6.27
N SER A 12 16.10 1.32 -6.92
CA SER A 12 15.28 0.51 -7.83
C SER A 12 14.30 -0.35 -7.04
N LEU A 13 13.20 -0.80 -7.66
CA LEU A 13 12.25 -1.72 -7.01
C LEU A 13 12.90 -3.04 -6.55
N LYS A 14 14.00 -3.47 -7.20
CA LYS A 14 14.75 -4.66 -6.76
C LYS A 14 15.47 -4.45 -5.43
N ASP A 15 15.74 -3.20 -5.08
CA ASP A 15 16.44 -2.77 -3.88
C ASP A 15 15.49 -2.20 -2.81
N HIS A 16 14.17 -2.43 -2.93
CA HIS A 16 13.16 -1.89 -2.01
C HIS A 16 13.42 -2.21 -0.53
N VAL A 17 14.06 -3.35 -0.23
CA VAL A 17 14.45 -3.73 1.14
C VAL A 17 15.41 -2.69 1.74
N TRP A 18 16.30 -2.11 0.92
CA TRP A 18 17.21 -1.06 1.35
C TRP A 18 16.49 0.23 1.71
N ASP A 19 15.42 0.57 1.01
CA ASP A 19 14.62 1.75 1.34
C ASP A 19 13.87 1.58 2.68
N PHE A 20 13.29 0.40 2.89
CA PHE A 20 12.69 0.02 4.17
C PHE A 20 13.70 0.13 5.33
N LEU A 21 14.94 -0.29 5.09
CA LEU A 21 16.02 -0.23 6.07
C LEU A 21 16.63 1.18 6.19
N GLU A 22 16.63 2.00 5.16
CA GLU A 22 17.07 3.39 5.28
C GLU A 22 16.04 4.22 6.07
N ARG A 23 14.75 3.88 5.93
CA ARG A 23 13.62 4.56 6.58
C ARG A 23 13.67 6.06 6.29
N ARG A 24 13.87 6.42 5.02
CA ARG A 24 13.86 7.80 4.56
C ARG A 24 12.68 8.02 3.62
N PRO A 25 12.01 9.17 3.72
CA PRO A 25 10.82 9.43 2.93
C PRO A 25 11.21 9.94 1.53
N HIS A 26 11.50 9.02 0.61
CA HIS A 26 11.88 9.36 -0.76
C HIS A 26 10.72 9.39 -1.75
N GLY A 27 9.48 9.16 -1.30
CA GLY A 27 8.31 9.15 -2.15
C GLY A 27 7.69 10.53 -2.34
N ARG A 28 6.93 10.70 -3.43
CA ARG A 28 6.13 11.92 -3.68
C ARG A 28 4.84 11.61 -4.43
N LEU A 29 3.80 12.40 -4.14
CA LEU A 29 2.56 12.45 -4.91
C LEU A 29 2.65 13.56 -5.93
N VAL A 30 2.35 13.22 -7.18
CA VAL A 30 2.52 14.09 -8.32
C VAL A 30 1.23 14.15 -9.14
N SER A 31 0.87 15.35 -9.57
CA SER A 31 -0.18 15.56 -10.57
C SER A 31 0.43 15.96 -11.91
N TYR A 32 -0.14 15.45 -12.98
CA TYR A 32 0.18 15.82 -14.35
C TYR A 32 -1.07 16.32 -15.08
N ASP A 33 -0.95 17.53 -15.62
CA ASP A 33 -1.96 18.11 -16.47
C ASP A 33 -1.64 17.80 -17.94
N SER A 34 -2.48 16.98 -18.55
CA SER A 34 -2.33 16.58 -19.96
C SER A 34 -2.55 17.74 -20.94
N ALA A 35 -3.28 18.79 -20.55
CA ALA A 35 -3.53 19.93 -21.42
C ALA A 35 -2.31 20.87 -21.48
N THR A 36 -1.74 21.20 -20.32
CA THR A 36 -0.57 22.09 -20.22
C THR A 36 0.77 21.35 -20.30
N LYS A 37 0.74 20.01 -20.21
CA LYS A 37 1.90 19.12 -20.11
C LYS A 37 2.79 19.42 -18.91
N GLN A 38 2.23 20.01 -17.85
CA GLN A 38 2.96 20.37 -16.64
C GLN A 38 2.78 19.32 -15.54
N THR A 39 3.84 19.15 -14.76
CA THR A 39 3.90 18.23 -13.64
C THR A 39 4.10 19.03 -12.35
N THR A 40 3.28 18.77 -11.33
CA THR A 40 3.33 19.46 -10.04
C THR A 40 3.43 18.44 -8.92
N VAL A 41 4.35 18.65 -7.99
CA VAL A 41 4.44 17.86 -6.77
C VAL A 41 3.39 18.37 -5.79
N LEU A 42 2.48 17.49 -5.37
CA LEU A 42 1.40 17.81 -4.43
C LEU A 42 1.81 17.54 -2.99
N VAL A 43 2.49 16.42 -2.76
CA VAL A 43 3.00 16.02 -1.44
C VAL A 43 4.40 15.44 -1.62
N CYS A 44 5.34 15.89 -0.80
CA CYS A 44 6.70 15.35 -0.73
C CYS A 44 6.91 14.56 0.56
N ASP A 45 8.08 13.93 0.67
CA ASP A 45 8.51 13.22 1.87
C ASP A 45 7.52 12.13 2.30
N LEU A 46 7.10 11.29 1.35
CA LEU A 46 6.30 10.09 1.60
C LEU A 46 7.19 8.87 1.86
N TYR A 47 6.82 8.03 2.81
CA TYR A 47 7.54 6.78 3.08
C TYR A 47 7.07 5.66 2.17
N PHE A 48 7.86 5.34 1.15
CA PHE A 48 7.62 4.30 0.15
C PHE A 48 6.14 4.19 -0.24
N ALA A 49 5.64 5.30 -0.80
CA ALA A 49 4.27 5.37 -1.26
C ALA A 49 4.09 4.49 -2.50
N LYS A 50 2.94 3.83 -2.63
CA LYS A 50 2.68 2.89 -3.73
C LYS A 50 1.36 3.15 -4.43
N GLY A 51 0.26 2.72 -3.82
CA GLY A 51 -1.07 2.87 -4.37
C GLY A 51 -1.51 4.32 -4.42
N VAL A 52 -2.27 4.67 -5.46
CA VAL A 52 -2.97 5.95 -5.59
C VAL A 52 -4.31 5.74 -6.28
N VAL A 53 -5.34 6.40 -5.76
CA VAL A 53 -6.67 6.39 -6.36
C VAL A 53 -7.34 7.75 -6.14
N VAL A 54 -8.11 8.19 -7.12
CA VAL A 54 -8.94 9.40 -7.00
C VAL A 54 -10.28 9.02 -6.41
N SER A 55 -10.84 9.85 -5.55
CA SER A 55 -12.18 9.64 -5.01
C SER A 55 -13.25 9.68 -6.11
N PRO A 56 -14.38 8.95 -5.96
CA PRO A 56 -15.44 8.91 -6.98
C PRO A 56 -15.98 10.30 -7.32
N ASP A 57 -16.06 11.17 -6.33
CA ASP A 57 -16.50 12.58 -6.44
C ASP A 57 -15.38 13.53 -6.90
N GLN A 58 -14.17 13.03 -7.14
CA GLN A 58 -12.98 13.78 -7.53
C GLN A 58 -12.56 14.91 -6.57
N SER A 59 -12.98 14.82 -5.30
CA SER A 59 -12.65 15.82 -4.27
C SER A 59 -11.25 15.61 -3.66
N HIS A 60 -10.78 14.37 -3.61
CA HIS A 60 -9.49 14.01 -2.98
C HIS A 60 -8.80 12.84 -3.68
N VAL A 61 -7.52 12.67 -3.39
CA VAL A 61 -6.68 11.55 -3.83
C VAL A 61 -6.26 10.78 -2.59
N ILE A 62 -6.38 9.45 -2.65
CA ILE A 62 -5.93 8.56 -1.58
C ILE A 62 -4.62 7.91 -2.03
N TYR A 63 -3.63 7.89 -1.16
CA TYR A 63 -2.38 7.17 -1.38
C TYR A 63 -1.99 6.37 -0.14
N CYS A 64 -1.19 5.31 -0.32
CA CYS A 64 -0.78 4.43 0.77
C CYS A 64 0.74 4.46 0.99
N GLU A 65 1.16 4.55 2.25
CA GLU A 65 2.55 4.53 2.68
C GLU A 65 2.88 3.17 3.30
N THR A 66 3.68 2.37 2.58
CA THR A 66 3.92 0.97 2.92
C THR A 66 4.47 0.79 4.34
N PRO A 67 5.66 1.30 4.69
CA PRO A 67 6.25 1.08 6.01
C PRO A 67 5.48 1.76 7.16
N MET A 68 4.64 2.75 6.86
CA MET A 68 3.78 3.40 7.85
C MET A 68 2.49 2.62 8.10
N ARG A 69 2.15 1.64 7.26
CA ARG A 69 0.92 0.82 7.35
C ARG A 69 -0.34 1.69 7.40
N ARG A 70 -0.38 2.72 6.56
CA ARG A 70 -1.51 3.66 6.49
C ARG A 70 -1.78 4.11 5.07
N CYS A 71 -2.99 4.62 4.86
CA CYS A 71 -3.36 5.38 3.68
C CYS A 71 -3.92 6.74 4.09
N THR A 72 -3.75 7.73 3.21
CA THR A 72 -3.94 9.15 3.52
C THR A 72 -4.69 9.83 2.38
N LYS A 73 -5.62 10.74 2.73
CA LYS A 73 -6.35 11.62 1.79
C LYS A 73 -5.56 12.90 1.57
N HIS A 74 -5.43 13.31 0.32
CA HIS A 74 -4.99 14.65 -0.08
C HIS A 74 -6.12 15.33 -0.85
N TYR A 75 -6.65 16.43 -0.31
CA TYR A 75 -7.78 17.12 -0.95
C TYR A 75 -7.31 17.92 -2.15
N ILE A 76 -7.92 17.69 -3.30
CA ILE A 76 -7.60 18.36 -4.57
C ILE A 76 -8.64 19.43 -4.94
N GLN A 77 -9.80 19.41 -4.28
CA GLN A 77 -10.88 20.39 -4.45
C GLN A 77 -11.50 20.80 -3.10
N GLY A 78 -12.41 21.78 -3.14
CA GLY A 78 -13.14 22.27 -1.97
C GLY A 78 -12.33 23.17 -1.04
N GLN A 79 -12.92 23.53 0.11
CA GLN A 79 -12.31 24.43 1.10
C GLN A 79 -11.03 23.86 1.73
N LYS A 80 -10.91 22.52 1.76
CA LYS A 80 -9.75 21.80 2.29
C LYS A 80 -8.64 21.59 1.25
N LYS A 81 -8.75 22.12 0.03
CA LYS A 81 -7.78 21.88 -1.05
C LYS A 81 -6.34 22.11 -0.58
N GLY A 82 -5.46 21.14 -0.86
CA GLY A 82 -4.06 21.12 -0.47
C GLY A 82 -3.80 20.51 0.91
N SER A 83 -4.82 20.33 1.75
CA SER A 83 -4.67 19.67 3.05
C SER A 83 -4.61 18.15 2.93
N VAL A 84 -4.17 17.52 4.01
CA VAL A 84 -3.96 16.08 4.13
C VAL A 84 -4.66 15.58 5.38
N ASP A 85 -5.47 14.53 5.26
CA ASP A 85 -6.18 13.87 6.37
C ASP A 85 -5.90 12.36 6.34
N THR A 86 -5.92 11.69 7.49
CA THR A 86 -5.81 10.22 7.54
C THR A 86 -7.03 9.57 6.88
N PHE A 87 -6.81 8.58 6.01
CA PHE A 87 -7.89 7.74 5.48
C PHE A 87 -8.11 6.52 6.37
N ILE A 88 -7.06 5.72 6.54
CA ILE A 88 -7.02 4.55 7.41
C ILE A 88 -5.58 4.37 7.91
N ASP A 89 -5.43 3.98 9.17
CA ASP A 89 -4.13 3.78 9.82
C ASP A 89 -4.09 2.40 10.49
N HIS A 90 -2.91 2.00 10.96
CA HIS A 90 -2.69 0.74 11.68
C HIS A 90 -3.11 -0.51 10.90
N LEU A 91 -2.91 -0.51 9.57
CA LEU A 91 -3.29 -1.63 8.72
C LEU A 91 -2.65 -2.96 9.19
N PRO A 92 -3.37 -4.08 9.06
CA PRO A 92 -2.90 -5.40 9.51
C PRO A 92 -1.78 -5.97 8.60
N GLY A 93 -1.46 -5.28 7.51
CA GLY A 93 -0.43 -5.61 6.54
C GLY A 93 0.24 -4.37 5.99
N TYR A 94 1.27 -4.57 5.18
CA TYR A 94 1.95 -3.50 4.45
C TYR A 94 1.18 -3.17 3.16
N PRO A 95 0.54 -1.98 3.05
CA PRO A 95 -0.29 -1.65 1.90
C PRO A 95 0.53 -1.48 0.64
N ASP A 96 -0.06 -1.85 -0.49
CA ASP A 96 0.49 -1.66 -1.83
C ASP A 96 -0.50 -0.83 -2.67
N ASN A 97 -0.99 -1.36 -3.79
CA ASN A 97 -1.98 -0.66 -4.60
C ASN A 97 -3.36 -0.62 -3.94
N ILE A 98 -4.07 0.49 -4.14
CA ILE A 98 -5.46 0.71 -3.79
C ILE A 98 -6.29 0.87 -5.05
N ARG A 99 -7.49 0.28 -5.11
CA ARG A 99 -8.42 0.41 -6.24
C ARG A 99 -9.86 0.58 -5.77
N TYR A 100 -10.58 1.49 -6.40
CA TYR A 100 -12.03 1.62 -6.25
C TYR A 100 -12.73 0.56 -7.10
N ASP A 101 -13.75 -0.11 -6.57
CA ASP A 101 -14.49 -1.15 -7.30
C ASP A 101 -15.68 -0.62 -8.12
N GLY A 102 -16.04 0.66 -7.96
CA GLY A 102 -17.23 1.23 -8.61
C GLY A 102 -18.52 1.09 -7.79
N GLU A 103 -18.50 0.33 -6.70
CA GLU A 103 -19.66 -0.06 -5.90
C GLU A 103 -19.57 0.46 -4.45
N GLY A 104 -18.74 1.47 -4.20
CA GLY A 104 -18.61 2.12 -2.89
C GLY A 104 -17.50 1.57 -2.00
N CYS A 105 -16.66 0.65 -2.49
CA CYS A 105 -15.54 0.10 -1.72
C CYS A 105 -14.19 0.34 -2.38
N TYR A 106 -13.17 0.55 -1.55
CA TYR A 106 -11.78 0.48 -1.94
C TYR A 106 -11.15 -0.84 -1.53
N TRP A 107 -10.39 -1.42 -2.44
CA TRP A 107 -9.61 -2.64 -2.25
C TRP A 107 -8.14 -2.29 -2.14
N ILE A 108 -7.55 -2.52 -0.96
CA ILE A 108 -6.15 -2.26 -0.66
C ILE A 108 -5.41 -3.59 -0.66
N ALA A 109 -4.43 -3.75 -1.53
CA ALA A 109 -3.54 -4.90 -1.50
C ALA A 109 -2.63 -4.83 -0.29
N LEU A 110 -2.48 -5.94 0.43
CA LEU A 110 -1.57 -6.10 1.56
C LEU A 110 -0.46 -7.07 1.15
N SER A 111 0.75 -6.55 0.97
CA SER A 111 1.88 -7.32 0.46
C SER A 111 2.23 -8.50 1.37
N LEU A 112 2.32 -8.25 2.67
CA LEU A 112 2.60 -9.23 3.73
C LEU A 112 2.20 -8.66 5.09
N ALA A 113 2.04 -9.53 6.09
CA ALA A 113 1.78 -9.11 7.47
C ALA A 113 3.06 -8.64 8.19
N PRO A 114 2.94 -7.73 9.17
CA PRO A 114 4.05 -7.33 10.03
C PRO A 114 4.74 -8.55 10.65
N SER A 115 6.05 -8.44 10.82
CA SER A 115 6.83 -9.45 11.53
C SER A 115 7.56 -8.80 12.69
N LEU A 116 7.77 -9.57 13.76
CA LEU A 116 8.51 -9.11 14.93
C LEU A 116 9.89 -8.55 14.54
N ALA A 117 10.55 -9.16 13.55
CA ALA A 117 11.83 -8.69 13.04
C ALA A 117 11.73 -7.26 12.46
N TRP A 118 10.73 -7.01 11.62
CA TRP A 118 10.51 -5.67 11.04
C TRP A 118 10.09 -4.64 12.09
N ASP A 119 9.22 -5.01 13.03
CA ASP A 119 8.81 -4.11 14.12
C ASP A 119 10.01 -3.71 15.00
N LEU A 120 10.88 -4.67 15.32
CA LEU A 120 12.11 -4.40 16.05
C LEU A 120 13.09 -3.56 15.23
N ALA A 121 13.19 -3.78 13.92
CA ALA A 121 14.04 -2.96 13.04
C ALA A 121 13.56 -1.50 12.95
N VAL A 122 12.24 -1.28 12.98
CA VAL A 122 11.67 0.06 13.05
C VAL A 122 12.08 0.75 14.36
N ARG A 123 11.98 0.05 15.50
CA ARG A 123 12.28 0.60 16.84
C ARG A 123 13.77 0.79 17.10
N TYR A 124 14.63 -0.13 16.66
CA TYR A 124 16.03 -0.19 17.06
C TYR A 124 16.97 -0.06 15.84
N PRO A 125 17.69 1.06 15.68
CA PRO A 125 18.64 1.26 14.58
C PRO A 125 19.75 0.21 14.49
N SER A 126 20.18 -0.35 15.62
CA SER A 126 21.19 -1.43 15.67
C SER A 126 20.69 -2.71 15.00
N ILE A 127 19.45 -3.12 15.27
CA ILE A 127 18.80 -4.28 14.62
C ILE A 127 18.67 -4.03 13.12
N ARG A 128 18.27 -2.83 12.73
CA ARG A 128 18.19 -2.43 11.32
C ARG A 128 19.53 -2.54 10.60
N LYS A 129 20.62 -2.13 11.27
CA LYS A 129 21.99 -2.27 10.74
C LYS A 129 22.38 -3.74 10.56
N VAL A 130 22.02 -4.62 11.50
CA VAL A 130 22.25 -6.06 11.36
C VAL A 130 21.46 -6.63 10.19
N MET A 131 20.18 -6.27 10.04
CA MET A 131 19.36 -6.70 8.91
C MET A 131 19.92 -6.21 7.57
N ALA A 132 20.43 -4.98 7.50
CA ALA A 132 21.11 -4.45 6.32
C ALA A 132 22.38 -5.24 5.96
N ILE A 133 23.16 -5.66 6.95
CA ILE A 133 24.32 -6.54 6.73
C ILE A 133 23.85 -7.90 6.21
N MET A 134 22.83 -8.51 6.82
CA MET A 134 22.27 -9.78 6.35
C MET A 134 21.77 -9.68 4.91
N GLU A 135 21.07 -8.60 4.55
CA GLU A 135 20.58 -8.37 3.19
C GLU A 135 21.75 -8.25 2.19
N LYS A 136 22.81 -7.50 2.54
CA LYS A 136 24.04 -7.37 1.72
C LYS A 136 24.63 -8.73 1.35
N TYR A 137 24.63 -9.67 2.29
CA TYR A 137 25.17 -11.02 2.11
C TYR A 137 24.11 -12.05 1.69
N LYS A 138 22.87 -11.61 1.39
CA LYS A 138 21.74 -12.48 1.01
C LYS A 138 21.44 -13.58 2.05
N LEU A 139 21.62 -13.26 3.33
CA LEU A 139 21.39 -14.14 4.47
C LEU A 139 20.02 -13.92 5.13
N ARG A 140 19.19 -13.01 4.59
CA ARG A 140 17.88 -12.72 5.17
C ARG A 140 16.93 -13.91 4.94
N PRO A 141 16.35 -14.49 6.00
CA PRO A 141 15.34 -15.54 5.84
C PRO A 141 14.09 -14.95 5.18
N SER A 142 13.50 -15.72 4.27
CA SER A 142 12.18 -15.39 3.73
C SER A 142 11.15 -15.59 4.83
N VAL A 143 10.55 -14.49 5.27
CA VAL A 143 9.53 -14.44 6.32
C VAL A 143 8.25 -13.78 5.81
N GLU A 144 8.19 -13.53 4.49
CA GLU A 144 7.06 -12.91 3.82
C GLU A 144 5.91 -13.92 3.72
N LYS A 145 4.82 -13.60 4.42
CA LYS A 145 3.62 -14.43 4.49
C LYS A 145 2.40 -13.57 4.78
N ASN A 146 1.22 -14.19 4.75
CA ASN A 146 -0.05 -13.56 5.06
C ASN A 146 -0.33 -12.32 4.18
N GLY A 147 0.02 -12.40 2.89
CA GLY A 147 -0.41 -11.43 1.90
C GLY A 147 -1.91 -11.57 1.61
N GLY A 148 -2.54 -10.49 1.14
CA GLY A 148 -3.98 -10.46 1.01
C GLY A 148 -4.54 -9.15 0.47
N VAL A 149 -5.82 -8.91 0.74
CA VAL A 149 -6.55 -7.69 0.40
C VAL A 149 -7.45 -7.25 1.54
N LEU A 150 -7.62 -5.94 1.65
CA LEU A 150 -8.49 -5.27 2.62
C LEU A 150 -9.56 -4.50 1.86
N ALA A 151 -10.83 -4.70 2.20
CA ALA A 151 -11.93 -3.87 1.70
C ALA A 151 -12.26 -2.79 2.74
N VAL A 152 -12.34 -1.55 2.29
CA VAL A 152 -12.74 -0.40 3.12
C VAL A 152 -13.80 0.43 2.40
N ASP A 153 -14.66 1.11 3.16
CA ASP A 153 -15.65 2.04 2.59
C ASP A 153 -15.00 3.36 2.12
N LEU A 154 -15.82 4.32 1.67
CA LEU A 154 -15.34 5.62 1.16
C LEU A 154 -14.75 6.52 2.26
N GLU A 155 -15.12 6.26 3.51
CA GLU A 155 -14.71 6.99 4.68
C GLU A 155 -13.37 6.47 5.22
N GLY A 156 -13.08 5.18 5.00
CA GLY A 156 -11.87 4.48 5.41
C GLY A 156 -12.12 3.44 6.49
N ASN A 157 -13.37 3.10 6.76
CA ASN A 157 -13.73 2.07 7.73
C ASN A 157 -13.51 0.69 7.12
N LEU A 158 -12.97 -0.22 7.93
CA LEU A 158 -12.76 -1.60 7.54
C LEU A 158 -14.09 -2.33 7.33
N ILE A 159 -14.26 -2.92 6.16
CA ILE A 159 -15.37 -3.80 5.84
C ILE A 159 -14.91 -5.25 6.01
N ASP A 160 -13.94 -5.66 5.18
CA ASP A 160 -13.48 -7.05 5.10
C ASP A 160 -11.95 -7.16 5.05
N HIS A 161 -11.42 -8.27 5.54
CA HIS A 161 -10.01 -8.63 5.40
C HIS A 161 -9.87 -10.08 4.92
N TYR A 162 -9.21 -10.25 3.77
CA TYR A 162 -8.91 -11.56 3.18
C TYR A 162 -7.40 -11.74 3.10
N TYR A 163 -6.87 -12.81 3.71
CA TYR A 163 -5.45 -13.14 3.63
C TYR A 163 -5.24 -14.65 3.55
N ASP A 164 -4.12 -15.07 2.95
CA ASP A 164 -3.70 -16.47 2.94
C ASP A 164 -2.24 -16.55 3.43
N PRO A 165 -1.93 -17.41 4.42
CA PRO A 165 -0.57 -17.56 4.92
C PRO A 165 0.49 -17.92 3.88
N ARG A 166 0.07 -18.52 2.76
CA ARG A 166 0.97 -18.90 1.66
C ARG A 166 1.21 -17.77 0.67
N LEU A 167 0.36 -16.74 0.68
CA LEU A 167 0.53 -15.59 -0.18
C LEU A 167 1.54 -14.62 0.42
N SER A 168 2.36 -14.05 -0.44
CA SER A 168 3.25 -12.96 -0.12
C SER A 168 3.49 -12.07 -1.33
N MET A 169 3.98 -10.86 -1.07
CA MET A 169 4.26 -9.87 -2.09
C MET A 169 3.03 -9.57 -2.98
N VAL A 170 1.83 -9.59 -2.39
CA VAL A 170 0.59 -9.22 -3.07
C VAL A 170 0.64 -7.72 -3.37
N SER A 171 0.65 -7.37 -4.65
CA SER A 171 0.80 -6.00 -5.12
C SER A 171 -0.52 -5.37 -5.57
N SER A 172 -1.52 -6.19 -5.92
CA SER A 172 -2.83 -5.70 -6.33
C SER A 172 -3.95 -6.64 -5.88
N GLY A 173 -5.11 -6.05 -5.61
CA GLY A 173 -6.35 -6.73 -5.32
C GLY A 173 -7.48 -6.05 -6.08
N ILE A 174 -8.25 -6.81 -6.86
CA ILE A 174 -9.40 -6.27 -7.58
C ILE A 174 -10.59 -7.21 -7.45
N LYS A 175 -11.74 -6.65 -7.07
CA LYS A 175 -13.02 -7.34 -7.13
C LYS A 175 -13.59 -7.25 -8.54
N ILE A 176 -14.01 -8.39 -9.09
CA ILE A 176 -14.76 -8.49 -10.33
C ILE A 176 -15.90 -9.48 -10.10
N GLY A 177 -17.14 -8.98 -10.07
CA GLY A 177 -18.30 -9.78 -9.69
C GLY A 177 -18.16 -10.32 -8.28
N THR A 178 -18.26 -11.65 -8.12
CA THR A 178 -18.14 -12.34 -6.83
C THR A 178 -16.71 -12.78 -6.50
N TYR A 179 -15.73 -12.45 -7.36
CA TYR A 179 -14.34 -12.87 -7.19
C TYR A 179 -13.41 -11.72 -6.87
N ILE A 180 -12.42 -11.99 -6.02
CA ILE A 180 -11.24 -11.16 -5.82
C ILE A 180 -10.09 -11.78 -6.60
N TYR A 181 -9.37 -10.98 -7.36
CA TYR A 181 -8.14 -11.36 -8.04
C TYR A 181 -6.95 -10.66 -7.39
N CYS A 182 -5.95 -11.45 -7.00
CA CYS A 182 -4.74 -10.95 -6.36
C CYS A 182 -3.55 -11.03 -7.31
N GLY A 183 -2.90 -9.90 -7.60
CA GLY A 183 -1.62 -9.88 -8.29
C GLY A 183 -0.47 -10.00 -7.29
N SER A 184 0.59 -10.73 -7.65
CA SER A 184 1.83 -10.81 -6.88
C SER A 184 3.02 -10.53 -7.77
N ILE A 185 4.06 -9.90 -7.22
CA ILE A 185 5.33 -9.71 -7.91
C ILE A 185 6.28 -10.91 -7.76
N LEU A 186 5.92 -11.87 -6.91
CA LEU A 186 6.71 -13.07 -6.65
C LEU A 186 6.12 -14.32 -7.31
N HIS A 187 4.79 -14.45 -7.31
CA HIS A 187 4.12 -15.62 -7.87
C HIS A 187 3.89 -15.50 -9.38
N THR A 188 4.02 -16.63 -10.10
CA THR A 188 3.78 -16.72 -11.55
C THR A 188 2.32 -16.97 -11.92
N TYR A 189 1.44 -16.97 -10.93
CA TYR A 189 0.01 -17.20 -11.06
C TYR A 189 -0.76 -16.10 -10.34
N MET A 190 -2.04 -15.96 -10.69
CA MET A 190 -2.95 -14.99 -10.09
C MET A 190 -3.98 -15.72 -9.22
N PRO A 191 -3.83 -15.73 -7.89
CA PRO A 191 -4.86 -16.24 -6.99
C PRO A 191 -6.20 -15.55 -7.24
N ARG A 192 -7.28 -16.33 -7.18
CA ARG A 192 -8.64 -15.81 -7.15
C ARG A 192 -9.41 -16.41 -5.97
N LEU A 193 -10.28 -15.63 -5.35
CA LEU A 193 -11.11 -16.05 -4.22
C LEU A 193 -12.57 -15.73 -4.51
N ASN A 194 -13.48 -16.70 -4.32
CA ASN A 194 -14.92 -16.46 -4.36
C ASN A 194 -15.38 -15.93 -3.00
N ILE A 195 -15.88 -14.70 -2.95
CA ILE A 195 -16.31 -14.02 -1.72
C ILE A 195 -17.55 -14.68 -1.11
N GLN A 196 -18.45 -15.22 -1.94
CA GLN A 196 -19.70 -15.84 -1.45
C GLN A 196 -19.44 -17.17 -0.73
N GLU A 197 -18.45 -17.92 -1.19
CA GLU A 197 -18.07 -19.22 -0.61
C GLU A 197 -17.11 -19.06 0.57
N ASN A 198 -16.39 -17.93 0.64
CA ASN A 198 -15.35 -17.68 1.61
C ASN A 198 -15.61 -16.33 2.29
N PRO A 199 -16.55 -16.27 3.25
CA PRO A 199 -16.82 -15.04 3.96
C PRO A 199 -15.56 -14.56 4.70
N PRO A 200 -15.43 -13.24 4.88
CA PRO A 200 -14.26 -12.62 5.48
C PRO A 200 -14.07 -13.08 6.92
N VAL A 201 -12.81 -13.14 7.36
CA VAL A 201 -12.51 -13.36 8.78
C VAL A 201 -12.92 -12.09 9.53
N ALA A 202 -13.85 -12.20 10.48
CA ALA A 202 -14.36 -11.07 11.25
C ALA A 202 -13.21 -10.20 11.78
N ALA A 203 -13.32 -8.88 11.57
CA ALA A 203 -12.34 -7.92 12.06
C ALA A 203 -12.20 -8.04 13.58
N ILE A 204 -10.99 -8.34 14.04
CA ILE A 204 -10.65 -8.25 15.46
C ILE A 204 -10.74 -6.77 15.81
N THR A 205 -11.68 -6.45 16.71
CA THR A 205 -11.91 -5.12 17.29
C THR A 205 -10.81 -4.75 18.28
#